data_AF-A0A4Q5TQ65-F1
#
_entry.id   AF-A0A4Q5TQ65-F1
#
_cell.length_a   1.000
_cell.length_b   1.000
_cell.length_c   1.000
_cell.angle_alpha   90.00
_cell.angle_beta   90.00
_cell.angle_gamma   90.00
#
_symmetry.space_group_name_H-M   'P 1'
#
loop_
_entity.id
_entity.type
_entity.pdbx_description
1 polymer ?
#
loop_
_entity_poly.entity_id
_entity_poly.type
_entity_poly.pdbx_seq_one_letter_code
_entity_poly.pdbx_strand_id
1 'polypeptide(L)'
;MLVTLSTWKEYGETASQVRLNRLRFAVSSEGQVLVLGEPLPSVPGNSYYTVKNFLVPAGMEFEFPIAPFMDRIKDLFPPDSMILFDTGSTWTAIPENYFVPARRSSIRQTNTSRLHD
;
A
#
# COMPACT_ATOMS: atom_id res chain seq x y z
N MET A 1 5.12 -1.22 -0.05
CA MET A 1 5.30 -2.70 -0.01
C MET A 1 3.99 -3.35 0.41
N LEU A 2 3.74 -4.58 -0.05
CA LEU A 2 2.57 -5.38 0.33
C LEU A 2 3.04 -6.54 1.24
N VAL A 3 2.44 -6.67 2.42
CA VAL A 3 2.76 -7.70 3.42
C VAL A 3 1.48 -8.33 3.95
N THR A 4 1.59 -9.45 4.67
CA THR A 4 0.45 -10.01 5.40
C THR A 4 0.15 -9.21 6.68
N LEU A 5 -1.09 -9.26 7.15
CA LEU A 5 -1.49 -8.63 8.41
C LEU A 5 -0.73 -9.20 9.62
N SER A 6 -0.40 -10.50 9.62
CA SER A 6 0.41 -11.11 10.69
C SER A 6 1.81 -10.49 10.75
N THR A 7 2.52 -10.46 9.62
CA THR A 7 3.85 -9.85 9.52
C THR A 7 3.82 -8.36 9.89
N TRP A 8 2.76 -7.64 9.49
CA TRP A 8 2.60 -6.23 9.86
C TRP A 8 2.41 -6.02 11.37
N LYS A 9 1.62 -6.87 12.02
CA LYS A 9 1.42 -6.82 13.48
C LYS A 9 2.72 -7.12 14.23
N GLU A 10 3.45 -8.17 13.84
CA GLU A 10 4.76 -8.50 14.43
C GLU A 10 5.78 -7.36 14.30
N TYR A 11 5.82 -6.71 13.13
CA TYR A 11 6.65 -5.53 12.93
C TYR A 11 6.22 -4.38 13.84
N GLY A 12 4.92 -4.11 13.97
CA GLY A 12 4.38 -3.04 14.82
C GLY A 12 4.76 -3.16 16.29
N GLU A 13 4.88 -4.38 16.82
CA GLU A 13 5.28 -4.63 18.22
C GLU A 13 6.75 -4.30 18.47
N THR A 14 7.62 -4.58 17.50
CA THR A 14 9.08 -4.49 17.68
C THR A 14 9.70 -3.21 17.10
N ALA A 15 9.05 -2.58 16.12
CA ALA A 15 9.57 -1.38 15.47
C ALA A 15 9.60 -0.18 16.42
N SER A 16 10.65 0.65 16.32
CA SER A 16 10.73 1.91 17.06
C SER A 16 9.61 2.88 16.64
N GLN A 17 9.15 3.72 17.58
CA GLN A 17 8.11 4.72 17.30
C GLN A 17 8.51 5.70 16.18
N VAL A 18 9.81 6.05 16.09
CA VAL A 18 10.33 6.94 15.05
C VAL A 18 10.14 6.34 13.65
N ARG A 19 10.36 5.03 13.49
CA ARG A 19 10.09 4.34 12.22
C ARG A 19 8.61 4.31 11.90
N LEU A 20 7.79 3.93 12.87
CA LEU A 20 6.33 3.87 12.70
C LEU A 20 5.70 5.23 12.33
N ASN A 21 6.20 6.33 12.90
CA ASN A 21 5.68 7.68 12.62
C ASN A 21 5.84 8.11 11.15
N ARG A 22 6.73 7.46 10.39
CA ARG A 22 6.96 7.76 8.98
C ARG A 22 6.15 6.88 8.03
N LEU A 23 5.36 5.96 8.58
CA LEU A 23 4.62 4.97 7.81
C LEU A 23 3.11 5.22 7.91
N ARG A 24 2.42 4.88 6.82
CA ARG A 24 0.97 4.77 6.74
C ARG A 24 0.60 3.47 6.05
N PHE A 25 -0.57 2.93 6.34
CA PHE A 25 -0.97 1.65 5.79
C PHE A 25 -2.47 1.55 5.54
N ALA A 26 -2.84 0.71 4.58
CA ALA A 26 -4.21 0.30 4.30
C ALA A 26 -4.27 -1.24 4.33
N VAL A 27 -5.43 -1.81 4.71
CA VAL A 27 -5.61 -3.27 4.86
C VAL A 27 -6.80 -3.75 4.04
N SER A 28 -6.59 -4.81 3.26
CA SER A 28 -7.66 -5.47 2.51
C SER A 28 -8.49 -6.41 3.40
N SER A 29 -9.68 -6.76 2.95
CA SER A 29 -10.53 -7.78 3.59
C SER A 29 -9.87 -9.15 3.69
N GLU A 30 -8.88 -9.43 2.83
CA GLU A 30 -8.10 -10.67 2.80
C GLU A 30 -6.87 -10.62 3.71
N GLY A 31 -6.65 -9.52 4.43
CA GLY A 31 -5.52 -9.38 5.34
C GLY A 31 -4.18 -9.08 4.63
N GLN A 32 -4.23 -8.55 3.42
CA GLN A 32 -3.07 -7.91 2.79
C GLN A 32 -2.95 -6.48 3.29
N VAL A 33 -1.73 -6.06 3.62
CA VAL A 33 -1.42 -4.73 4.14
C VAL A 33 -0.50 -4.02 3.15
N LEU A 34 -0.98 -2.94 2.57
CA LEU A 34 -0.16 -2.03 1.79
C LEU A 34 0.45 -0.99 2.72
N VAL A 35 1.77 -1.00 2.84
CA VAL A 35 2.56 -0.05 3.65
C VAL A 35 3.27 0.95 2.75
N LEU A 36 3.10 2.23 3.06
CA LEU A 36 3.75 3.37 2.40
C LEU A 36 4.57 4.18 3.41
N GLY A 37 5.66 4.79 2.93
CA GLY A 37 6.55 5.65 3.71
C GLY A 37 8.01 5.22 3.65
N GLU A 38 8.89 5.97 4.32
CA GLU A 38 10.34 5.79 4.22
C GLU A 38 11.05 5.90 5.59
N PRO A 39 11.93 4.94 5.95
CA PRO A 39 12.25 3.72 5.21
C PRO A 39 11.14 2.67 5.32
N LEU A 40 10.98 1.84 4.29
CA LEU A 40 10.07 0.70 4.35
C LEU A 40 10.54 -0.36 5.37
N PRO A 41 9.60 -1.08 6.00
CA PRO A 41 9.91 -2.23 6.86
C PRO A 41 10.79 -3.27 6.18
N SER A 42 11.85 -3.72 6.87
CA SER A 42 12.70 -4.84 6.42
C SER A 42 12.09 -6.18 6.83
N VAL A 43 10.93 -6.51 6.27
CA VAL A 43 10.19 -7.75 6.53
C VAL A 43 9.79 -8.42 5.21
N PRO A 44 9.49 -9.74 5.21
CA PRO A 44 9.05 -10.43 3.99
C PRO A 44 7.80 -9.78 3.38
N GLY A 45 7.82 -9.55 2.07
CA GLY A 45 6.71 -8.95 1.34
C GLY A 45 7.08 -8.56 -0.09
N ASN A 46 6.08 -8.11 -0.84
CA ASN A 46 6.27 -7.66 -2.22
C ASN A 46 6.60 -6.17 -2.23
N SER A 47 7.71 -5.82 -2.88
CA SER A 47 8.14 -4.43 -3.01
C SER A 47 7.47 -3.77 -4.21
N TYR A 48 7.19 -2.49 -4.06
CA TYR A 48 6.59 -1.64 -5.10
C TYR A 48 7.36 -0.34 -5.14
N TYR A 49 7.52 0.21 -6.34
CA TYR A 49 7.98 1.58 -6.52
C TYR A 49 6.81 2.46 -6.95
N THR A 50 6.94 3.76 -6.69
CA THR A 50 5.87 4.72 -6.92
C THR A 50 6.15 5.57 -8.15
N VAL A 51 5.17 5.67 -9.06
CA VAL A 51 5.16 6.62 -10.18
C VAL A 51 3.89 7.46 -10.04
N LYS A 52 4.03 8.71 -9.56
CA LYS A 52 2.91 9.55 -9.10
C LYS A 52 2.04 8.78 -8.08
N ASN A 53 0.79 8.41 -8.42
CA ASN A 53 -0.12 7.63 -7.56
C ASN A 53 -0.16 6.14 -7.92
N PHE A 54 0.66 5.68 -8.86
CA PHE A 54 0.72 4.28 -9.26
C PHE A 54 1.80 3.56 -8.46
N LEU A 55 1.44 2.40 -7.92
CA LEU A 55 2.32 1.46 -7.22
C LEU A 55 2.57 0.30 -8.16
N VAL A 56 3.79 0.21 -8.68
CA VAL A 56 4.19 -0.79 -9.66
C VAL A 56 5.07 -1.83 -8.98
N PRO A 57 4.85 -3.14 -9.21
CA PRO A 57 5.70 -4.18 -8.65
C PRO A 57 7.19 -3.93 -8.96
N ALA A 58 8.04 -4.06 -7.96
CA ALA A 58 9.48 -3.91 -8.15
C ALA A 58 9.99 -4.96 -9.15
N GLY A 59 10.83 -4.53 -10.09
CA GLY A 59 11.31 -5.37 -11.19
C GLY A 59 10.40 -5.39 -12.42
N MET A 60 9.28 -4.67 -12.39
CA MET A 60 8.45 -4.40 -13.56
C MET A 60 8.56 -2.92 -13.96
N GLU A 61 8.28 -2.63 -15.22
CA GLU A 61 8.14 -1.28 -15.73
C GLU A 61 7.01 -1.22 -16.77
N PHE A 62 6.49 -0.02 -17.00
CA PHE A 62 5.58 0.17 -18.12
C PHE A 62 6.39 0.17 -19.42
N GLU A 63 5.93 -0.62 -20.41
CA GLU A 63 6.57 -0.70 -21.73
C GLU A 63 6.72 0.67 -22.39
N PHE A 64 5.73 1.54 -22.21
CA PHE A 64 5.77 2.92 -22.64
C PHE A 64 6.06 3.84 -21.46
N PRO A 65 6.78 4.95 -21.66
CA PRO A 65 6.97 5.96 -20.62
C PRO A 65 5.62 6.62 -20.34
N ILE A 66 4.89 6.12 -19.33
CA ILE A 66 3.54 6.61 -19.03
C ILE A 66 3.54 7.95 -18.30
N ALA A 67 4.64 8.34 -17.63
CA ALA A 67 4.70 9.52 -16.78
C ALA A 67 4.27 10.83 -17.50
N PRO A 68 4.68 11.09 -18.76
CA PRO A 68 4.21 12.24 -19.54
C PRO A 68 2.71 12.20 -19.89
N PHE A 69 2.11 11.01 -19.92
CA PHE A 69 0.70 10.81 -20.29
C PHE A 69 -0.22 10.71 -19.08
N MET A 70 0.32 10.63 -17.87
CA MET A 70 -0.47 10.42 -16.65
C MET A 70 -1.58 11.45 -16.45
N ASP A 71 -1.35 12.71 -16.80
CA ASP A 71 -2.37 13.76 -16.63
C ASP A 71 -3.55 13.59 -17.61
N ARG A 72 -3.35 12.85 -18.71
CA ARG A 72 -4.39 12.53 -19.69
C ARG A 72 -5.18 11.27 -19.32
N ILE A 73 -4.54 10.33 -18.62
CA ILE A 73 -5.17 9.05 -18.24
C ILE A 73 -5.71 9.04 -16.81
N LYS A 74 -5.49 10.10 -16.03
CA LYS A 74 -5.93 10.19 -14.62
C LYS A 74 -7.43 9.96 -14.46
N ASP A 75 -8.24 10.39 -15.43
CA ASP A 75 -9.70 10.26 -15.39
C ASP A 75 -10.18 8.82 -15.65
N LEU A 76 -9.27 7.91 -16.03
CA LEU A 76 -9.54 6.46 -16.10
C LEU A 76 -9.55 5.79 -14.73
N PHE A 77 -9.01 6.46 -13.71
CA PHE A 77 -8.86 5.93 -12.36
C PHE A 77 -9.71 6.74 -11.38
N PRO A 78 -10.20 6.12 -10.30
CA PRO A 78 -10.87 6.86 -9.24
C PRO A 78 -9.98 7.99 -8.70
N PRO A 79 -10.53 9.20 -8.49
CA PRO A 79 -9.77 10.30 -7.92
C PRO A 79 -9.30 9.96 -6.50
N ASP A 80 -8.28 10.67 -6.04
CA ASP A 80 -7.73 10.55 -4.68
C ASP A 80 -7.45 9.10 -4.24
N SER A 81 -6.92 8.31 -5.17
CA SER A 81 -6.63 6.90 -4.96
C SER A 81 -5.21 6.54 -5.36
N MET A 82 -4.60 5.64 -4.59
CA MET A 82 -3.39 4.92 -4.99
C MET A 82 -3.80 3.74 -5.86
N ILE A 83 -3.15 3.58 -7.02
CA ILE A 83 -3.44 2.48 -7.96
C ILE A 83 -2.38 1.41 -7.78
N LEU A 84 -2.76 0.28 -7.21
CA LEU A 84 -1.89 -0.88 -7.00
C LEU A 84 -1.99 -1.81 -8.21
N PHE A 85 -0.92 -1.86 -9.01
CA PHE A 85 -0.81 -2.85 -10.09
C PHE A 85 -0.37 -4.19 -9.53
N ASP A 86 -0.90 -5.27 -10.07
CA ASP A 86 -0.38 -6.61 -9.82
C ASP A 86 0.51 -7.10 -10.96
N THR A 87 1.03 -8.32 -10.81
CA THR A 87 1.87 -8.98 -11.83
C THR A 87 1.05 -9.66 -12.93
N GLY A 88 -0.29 -9.66 -12.83
CA GLY A 88 -1.24 -10.34 -13.70
C GLY A 88 -2.03 -9.40 -14.63
N SER A 89 -1.50 -8.20 -14.91
CA SER A 89 -2.13 -7.16 -15.73
C SER A 89 -3.45 -6.62 -15.17
N THR A 90 -3.58 -6.66 -13.84
CA THR A 90 -4.75 -6.24 -13.09
C THR A 90 -4.36 -5.10 -12.13
N TRP A 91 -5.34 -4.33 -11.68
CA TRP A 91 -5.09 -3.22 -10.76
C TRP A 91 -6.22 -3.05 -9.76
N THR A 92 -5.87 -2.50 -8.59
CA THR A 92 -6.79 -2.17 -7.51
C THR A 92 -6.64 -0.70 -7.13
N ALA A 93 -7.74 0.05 -7.12
CA ALA A 93 -7.76 1.40 -6.54
C ALA A 93 -7.92 1.32 -5.03
N ILE A 94 -7.05 2.03 -4.32
CA ILE A 94 -7.08 2.14 -2.86
C ILE A 94 -7.30 3.63 -2.54
N PRO A 95 -8.52 4.01 -2.14
CA PRO A 95 -8.83 5.38 -1.75
C PRO A 95 -7.86 5.90 -0.67
N GLU A 96 -7.43 7.15 -0.79
CA GLU A 96 -6.44 7.75 0.10
C GLU A 96 -6.91 7.77 1.57
N ASN A 97 -8.23 7.88 1.79
CA ASN A 97 -8.85 7.82 3.12
C ASN A 97 -8.81 6.43 3.77
N TYR A 98 -8.39 5.38 3.06
CA TYR A 98 -8.19 4.04 3.64
C TYR A 98 -6.80 3.91 4.28
N PHE A 99 -5.90 4.86 4.02
CA PHE A 99 -4.59 4.88 4.66
C PHE A 99 -4.66 5.54 6.03
N VAL A 100 -4.19 4.82 7.04
CA VAL A 100 -4.08 5.34 8.40
C VAL A 100 -2.62 5.42 8.83
N PRO A 101 -2.25 6.36 9.72
CA PRO A 101 -0.92 6.40 10.31
C PRO A 101 -0.57 5.09 11.02
N ALA A 102 0.67 4.62 10.89
CA ALA A 102 1.14 3.35 11.47
C ALA A 102 1.39 3.41 12.99
N ARG A 103 0.46 3.97 13.75
CA ARG A 103 0.53 3.96 15.23
C ARG A 103 0.40 2.51 15.71
N ARG A 104 1.14 2.13 16.76
CA ARG A 104 1.04 0.78 17.35
C ARG A 104 -0.41 0.40 17.69
N SER A 105 -1.18 1.33 18.26
CA SER A 105 -2.59 1.11 18.54
C SER A 105 -3.41 0.79 17.28
N SER A 106 -3.20 1.54 16.19
CA SER A 106 -3.87 1.32 14.90
C SER A 106 -3.52 -0.06 14.32
N ILE A 107 -2.25 -0.45 14.35
CA ILE A 107 -1.79 -1.76 13.89
C ILE A 107 -2.46 -2.89 14.69
N ARG A 108 -2.48 -2.77 16.02
CA ARG A 108 -3.06 -3.79 16.91
C ARG A 108 -4.58 -3.93 16.75
N GLN A 109 -5.28 -2.82 16.59
CA GLN A 109 -6.74 -2.78 16.41
C GLN A 109 -7.21 -3.25 15.03
N THR A 110 -6.30 -3.28 14.05
CA THR A 110 -6.64 -3.72 12.69
C THR A 110 -7.03 -5.19 12.68
N ASN A 111 -8.22 -5.48 12.17
CA ASN A 111 -8.72 -6.84 11.97
C ASN A 111 -9.31 -6.94 10.55
N THR A 112 -9.28 -8.15 9.98
CA THR A 112 -10.01 -8.47 8.74
C THR A 112 -11.48 -8.71 9.08
N SER A 113 -12.22 -7.67 9.43
CA SER A 113 -13.68 -7.80 9.47
C SER A 113 -14.17 -7.92 8.03
N ARG A 114 -14.80 -9.06 7.69
CA ARG A 114 -15.67 -9.14 6.52
C ARG A 114 -16.78 -8.13 6.78
N LEU A 115 -16.81 -7.04 6.03
CA LEU A 115 -18.01 -6.23 5.92
C LEU A 115 -19.07 -7.13 5.24
N HIS A 116 -19.84 -7.84 6.04
CA HIS A 116 -21.22 -8.15 5.72
C HIS A 116 -22.00 -6.94 6.21
N ASP A 117 -22.48 -6.15 5.26
CA ASP A 117 -23.82 -5.54 5.22
C ASP A 117 -24.01 -4.88 3.84
#